data_AF-A0A1W9Z6B4-F1
#
_entry.id   AF-A0A1W9Z6B4-F1
#
_cell.length_a   1.000
_cell.length_b   1.000
_cell.length_c   1.000
_cell.angle_alpha   90.00
_cell.angle_beta   90.00
_cell.angle_gamma   90.00
#
_symmetry.space_group_name_H-M   'P 1'
#
loop_
_entity.id
_entity.type
_entity.pdbx_description
1 polymer ?
#
loop_
_entity_poly.entity_id
_entity_poly.type
_entity_poly.pdbx_seq_one_letter_code
_entity_poly.pdbx_strand_id
1 'polypeptide(L)'
;MSRIDVVLRSARRRFRRLPAVEVPAAVRRGAVLVDIRPQAQRFREGEVPSALVIERNVLEWRCDPTSEARLPQAVGDDVEWVILCSEGYTSSLAAAALLDIGLHRATDVIGGYHALAGAGVLSELAGARVDPVFADSAARRWL
;
A
#
# COMPACT_ATOMS: atom_id res chain seq x y z
N MET A 1 -17.76 10.10 -19.32
CA MET A 1 -16.81 9.38 -18.45
C MET A 1 -15.44 9.46 -19.08
N SER A 2 -14.39 9.86 -18.35
CA SER A 2 -13.05 10.00 -18.93
C SER A 2 -12.40 8.63 -19.16
N ARG A 3 -11.36 8.57 -20.01
CA ARG A 3 -10.60 7.32 -20.24
C ARG A 3 -10.00 6.77 -18.93
N ILE A 4 -9.48 7.66 -18.08
CA ILE A 4 -8.92 7.26 -16.80
C ILE A 4 -9.99 6.70 -15.85
N ASP A 5 -11.21 7.25 -15.86
CA ASP A 5 -12.31 6.70 -15.06
C ASP A 5 -12.69 5.29 -15.51
N VAL A 6 -12.64 5.01 -16.82
CA VAL A 6 -12.91 3.66 -17.37
C VAL A 6 -11.83 2.68 -16.91
N VAL A 7 -10.56 3.07 -17.02
CA VAL A 7 -9.42 2.25 -16.55
C VAL A 7 -9.52 1.99 -15.05
N LEU A 8 -9.76 3.04 -14.26
CA LEU A 8 -9.91 2.95 -12.81
C LEU A 8 -11.09 2.04 -12.41
N ARG A 9 -12.24 2.19 -13.07
CA ARG A 9 -13.40 1.33 -12.83
C ARG A 9 -13.08 -0.13 -13.15
N SER A 10 -12.33 -0.38 -14.22
CA SER A 10 -11.94 -1.74 -14.63
C SER A 10 -10.96 -2.36 -13.64
N ALA A 11 -9.96 -1.60 -13.19
CA ALA A 11 -9.02 -2.01 -12.15
C ALA A 11 -9.75 -2.44 -10.86
N ARG A 12 -10.66 -1.59 -10.36
CA ARG A 12 -11.41 -1.82 -9.11
C ARG A 12 -12.34 -3.05 -9.13
N ARG A 13 -12.60 -3.65 -10.30
CA ARG A 13 -13.40 -4.89 -10.41
C ARG A 13 -12.57 -6.15 -10.17
N ARG A 14 -11.24 -6.04 -10.16
CA ARG A 14 -10.32 -7.18 -10.10
C ARG A 14 -10.02 -7.64 -8.66
N PHE A 15 -10.39 -6.85 -7.65
CA PHE A 15 -10.07 -7.11 -6.25
C PHE A 15 -11.09 -6.46 -5.31
N ARG A 16 -11.19 -6.98 -4.07
CA ARG A 16 -12.01 -6.38 -3.01
C ARG A 16 -11.23 -5.25 -2.33
N ARG A 17 -11.63 -4.01 -2.60
CA ARG A 17 -11.09 -2.81 -1.95
C ARG A 17 -11.42 -2.79 -0.45
N LEU A 18 -10.50 -2.33 0.38
CA LEU A 18 -10.68 -2.25 1.84
C LEU A 18 -11.29 -0.90 2.26
N PRO A 19 -12.39 -0.90 3.03
CA PRO A 19 -12.80 0.27 3.80
C PRO A 19 -11.71 0.67 4.80
N ALA A 20 -11.56 1.99 5.04
CA ALA A 20 -10.57 2.52 5.98
C ALA A 20 -10.61 1.85 7.37
N VAL A 21 -11.81 1.60 7.89
CA VAL A 21 -12.04 0.96 9.20
C VAL A 21 -11.56 -0.50 9.27
N GLU A 22 -11.41 -1.19 8.14
CA GLU A 22 -10.90 -2.57 8.10
C GLU A 22 -9.37 -2.64 8.07
N VAL A 23 -8.68 -1.53 7.77
CA VAL A 23 -7.22 -1.52 7.58
C VAL A 23 -6.47 -1.91 8.86
N PRO A 24 -6.80 -1.43 10.07
CA PRO A 24 -6.13 -1.90 11.29
C PRO A 24 -6.27 -3.41 11.51
N ALA A 25 -7.45 -3.98 11.22
CA ALA A 25 -7.65 -5.43 11.31
C ALA A 25 -6.85 -6.18 10.24
N ALA A 26 -6.64 -5.58 9.06
CA ALA A 26 -5.76 -6.11 8.01
C ALA A 26 -4.31 -6.19 8.44
N VAL A 27 -3.78 -5.09 8.98
CA VAL A 27 -2.42 -5.05 9.48
C VAL A 27 -2.23 -6.06 10.62
N ARG A 28 -3.19 -6.17 11.56
CA ARG A 28 -3.12 -7.15 12.65
C ARG A 28 -3.11 -8.61 12.21
N ARG A 29 -3.72 -8.96 11.06
CA ARG A 29 -3.68 -10.32 10.49
C ARG A 29 -2.48 -10.57 9.58
N GLY A 30 -1.55 -9.61 9.46
CA GLY A 30 -0.32 -9.75 8.69
C GLY A 30 -0.34 -9.13 7.29
N ALA A 31 -1.33 -8.32 6.95
CA ALA A 31 -1.29 -7.55 5.70
C ALA A 31 -0.22 -6.45 5.76
N VAL A 32 0.44 -6.21 4.63
CA VAL A 32 1.49 -5.19 4.51
C VAL A 32 0.86 -3.92 3.95
N LEU A 33 0.69 -2.92 4.81
CA LEU A 33 0.23 -1.59 4.40
C LEU A 33 1.37 -0.83 3.72
N VAL A 34 1.13 -0.35 2.50
CA VAL A 34 2.14 0.35 1.69
C VAL A 34 1.65 1.75 1.33
N ASP A 35 2.38 2.79 1.74
CA ASP A 35 2.12 4.17 1.36
C ASP A 35 2.93 4.54 0.11
N ILE A 36 2.22 4.76 -1.00
CA ILE A 36 2.81 5.10 -2.30
C ILE A 36 2.81 6.60 -2.59
N ARG A 37 2.43 7.44 -1.61
CA ARG A 37 2.43 8.90 -1.78
C ARG A 37 3.86 9.44 -1.85
N PRO A 38 4.13 10.40 -2.76
CA PRO A 38 5.40 11.11 -2.78
C PRO A 38 5.72 11.75 -1.42
N GLN A 39 7.00 11.83 -1.06
CA GLN A 39 7.44 12.44 0.20
C GLN A 39 6.79 13.81 0.49
N ALA A 40 6.74 14.70 -0.50
CA ALA A 40 6.14 16.04 -0.35
C ALA A 40 4.63 16.01 -0.04
N GLN A 41 3.93 14.95 -0.43
CA GLN A 41 2.52 14.76 -0.09
C GLN A 41 2.37 14.23 1.34
N ARG A 42 3.19 13.25 1.74
CA ARG A 42 3.22 12.74 3.13
C ARG A 42 3.60 13.84 4.13
N PHE A 43 4.53 14.72 3.76
CA PHE A 43 4.90 15.87 4.60
C PHE A 43 3.73 16.84 4.85
N ARG A 44 2.86 17.05 3.84
CA ARG A 44 1.70 17.95 3.95
C ARG A 44 0.50 17.31 4.63
N GLU A 45 0.23 16.05 4.31
CA GLU A 45 -0.97 15.35 4.77
C GLU A 45 -0.76 14.66 6.12
N GLY A 46 0.46 14.16 6.37
CA GLY A 46 0.80 13.34 7.54
C GLY A 46 1.26 11.94 7.13
N GLU A 47 2.07 11.33 7.98
CA GLU A 47 2.54 9.96 7.82
C GLU A 47 1.49 8.94 8.29
N VAL A 48 1.63 7.70 7.82
CA VAL A 48 0.78 6.58 8.25
C VAL A 48 1.64 5.63 9.07
N PRO A 49 1.34 5.49 10.38
CA PRO A 49 2.09 4.56 11.21
C PRO A 49 2.03 3.13 10.65
N SER A 50 3.13 2.40 10.79
CA SER A 50 3.27 1.00 10.34
C SER A 50 3.15 0.76 8.83
N ALA A 51 2.98 1.81 8.01
CA ALA A 51 3.03 1.68 6.56
C ALA A 51 4.47 1.62 6.06
N LEU A 52 4.76 0.68 5.15
CA LEU A 52 5.99 0.73 4.35
C LEU A 52 5.88 1.82 3.31
N VAL A 53 6.85 2.73 3.29
CA VAL A 53 6.89 3.79 2.28
C VAL A 53 7.58 3.25 1.03
N ILE A 54 6.82 3.13 -0.06
CA ILE A 54 7.33 2.72 -1.36
C ILE A 54 6.69 3.63 -2.39
N GLU A 55 7.40 4.63 -2.91
CA GLU A 55 6.81 5.50 -3.94
C GLU A 55 6.39 4.70 -5.18
N ARG A 56 5.34 5.18 -5.86
CA ARG A 56 4.67 4.44 -6.95
C ARG A 56 5.63 3.95 -8.04
N ASN A 57 6.69 4.70 -8.32
CA ASN A 57 7.62 4.46 -9.43
C ASN A 57 8.45 3.17 -9.30
N VAL A 58 8.57 2.60 -8.10
CA VAL A 58 9.41 1.41 -7.85
C VAL A 58 8.61 0.23 -7.28
N LEU A 59 7.29 0.38 -7.15
CA LEU A 59 6.43 -0.52 -6.38
C LEU A 59 6.54 -1.98 -6.85
N GLU A 60 6.43 -2.23 -8.15
CA GLU A 60 6.44 -3.57 -8.75
C GLU A 60 7.72 -4.32 -8.38
N TRP A 61 8.88 -3.70 -8.60
CA TRP A 61 10.18 -4.29 -8.28
C TRP A 61 10.39 -4.55 -6.78
N ARG A 62 9.76 -3.75 -5.91
CA ARG A 62 9.88 -3.90 -4.45
C ARG A 62 8.93 -4.98 -3.91
N CYS A 63 7.79 -5.22 -4.56
CA CYS A 63 6.78 -6.18 -4.12
C CYS A 63 6.92 -7.57 -4.76
N ASP A 64 7.58 -7.69 -5.92
CA ASP A 64 7.80 -8.96 -6.62
C ASP A 64 8.80 -9.86 -5.85
N PRO A 65 8.41 -11.06 -5.37
CA PRO A 65 9.30 -11.98 -4.65
C PRO A 65 10.44 -12.54 -5.52
N THR A 66 10.32 -12.46 -6.84
CA THR A 66 11.35 -12.91 -7.80
C THR A 66 12.34 -11.81 -8.19
N SER A 67 12.03 -10.56 -7.86
CA SER A 67 12.89 -9.40 -8.14
C SER A 67 14.15 -9.38 -7.28
N GLU A 68 15.28 -8.99 -7.87
CA GLU A 68 16.54 -8.72 -7.14
C GLU A 68 16.43 -7.50 -6.22
N ALA A 69 15.53 -6.56 -6.55
CA ALA A 69 15.31 -5.34 -5.79
C ALA A 69 14.20 -5.49 -4.74
N ARG A 70 13.67 -6.70 -4.54
CA ARG A 70 12.55 -6.96 -3.64
C ARG A 70 12.84 -6.50 -2.21
N LEU A 71 11.78 -6.11 -1.51
CA LEU A 71 11.85 -5.90 -0.08
C LEU A 71 11.80 -7.24 0.67
N PRO A 72 12.32 -7.31 1.90
CA PRO A 72 12.24 -8.53 2.72
C PRO A 72 10.81 -9.05 2.95
N GLN A 73 9.80 -8.19 2.89
CA GLN A 73 8.39 -8.56 3.04
C GLN A 73 7.82 -9.27 1.81
N ALA A 74 8.46 -9.17 0.64
CA ALA A 74 8.08 -9.89 -0.57
C ALA A 74 8.56 -11.35 -0.51
N VAL A 75 7.98 -12.12 0.41
CA VAL A 75 8.35 -13.52 0.68
C VAL A 75 7.65 -14.54 -0.23
N GLY A 76 6.64 -14.11 -0.99
CA GLY A 76 5.90 -14.95 -1.92
C GLY A 76 4.63 -14.25 -2.43
N ASP A 77 3.89 -14.95 -3.31
CA ASP A 77 2.71 -14.40 -3.98
C ASP A 77 1.51 -14.21 -3.04
N ASP A 78 1.53 -14.87 -1.88
CA ASP A 78 0.48 -14.84 -0.85
C ASP A 78 0.54 -13.62 0.08
N VAL A 79 1.47 -12.68 -0.13
CA VAL A 79 1.56 -11.45 0.67
C VAL A 79 0.36 -10.54 0.36
N GLU A 80 -0.39 -10.16 1.40
CA GLU A 80 -1.51 -9.22 1.26
C GLU A 80 -1.00 -7.78 1.24
N TRP A 81 -0.68 -7.29 0.04
CA TRP A 81 -0.28 -5.91 -0.19
C TRP A 81 -1.49 -4.97 -0.18
N VAL A 82 -1.59 -4.10 0.83
CA VAL A 82 -2.65 -3.08 0.94
C VAL A 82 -2.08 -1.73 0.52
N ILE A 83 -2.38 -1.29 -0.69
CA ILE A 83 -1.80 -0.09 -1.28
C ILE A 83 -2.61 1.15 -0.90
N LEU A 84 -1.90 2.16 -0.42
CA LEU A 84 -2.45 3.42 0.04
C LEU A 84 -1.89 4.58 -0.79
N CYS A 85 -2.78 5.39 -1.35
CA CYS A 85 -2.44 6.72 -1.83
C CYS A 85 -3.31 7.75 -1.09
N SER A 86 -3.28 9.02 -1.52
CA SER A 86 -4.03 10.09 -0.82
C SER A 86 -5.55 9.90 -0.86
N GLU A 87 -6.15 9.69 -2.05
CA GLU A 87 -7.62 9.61 -2.20
C GLU A 87 -8.15 8.25 -2.71
N GLY A 88 -7.29 7.24 -2.84
CA GLY A 88 -7.70 5.91 -3.30
C GLY A 88 -7.90 5.77 -4.82
N TYR A 89 -7.31 6.65 -5.63
CA TYR A 89 -7.32 6.55 -7.11
C TYR A 89 -6.08 5.80 -7.63
N THR A 90 -4.90 6.38 -7.41
CA THR A 90 -3.61 5.81 -7.84
C THR A 90 -3.36 4.43 -7.24
N SER A 91 -3.76 4.22 -5.98
CA SER A 91 -3.63 2.94 -5.29
C SER A 91 -4.41 1.82 -5.97
N SER A 92 -5.58 2.10 -6.56
CA SER A 92 -6.35 1.09 -7.30
C SER A 92 -5.61 0.63 -8.56
N LEU A 93 -4.95 1.57 -9.26
CA LEU A 93 -4.16 1.27 -10.45
C LEU A 93 -2.88 0.52 -10.08
N ALA A 94 -2.27 0.89 -8.96
CA ALA A 94 -1.09 0.22 -8.41
C ALA A 94 -1.40 -1.22 -8.00
N ALA A 95 -2.49 -1.46 -7.27
CA ALA A 95 -2.93 -2.80 -6.91
C ALA A 95 -3.20 -3.66 -8.16
N ALA A 96 -3.83 -3.10 -9.19
CA ALA A 96 -4.02 -3.82 -10.45
C ALA A 96 -2.71 -4.20 -11.14
N ALA A 97 -1.70 -3.33 -11.13
CA ALA A 97 -0.37 -3.63 -11.66
C ALA A 97 0.33 -4.75 -10.87
N LEU A 98 0.15 -4.80 -9.54
CA LEU A 98 0.65 -5.91 -8.72
C LEU A 98 -0.06 -7.24 -9.05
N LEU A 99 -1.37 -7.20 -9.34
CA LEU A 99 -2.09 -8.38 -9.83
C LEU A 99 -1.57 -8.86 -11.19
N ASP A 100 -1.16 -7.94 -12.08
CA ASP A 100 -0.64 -8.28 -13.41
C ASP A 100 0.68 -9.08 -13.35
N ILE A 101 1.43 -8.97 -12.24
CA ILE A 101 2.67 -9.72 -12.00
C ILE A 101 2.48 -10.91 -11.05
N GLY A 102 1.23 -11.31 -10.75
CA GLY A 102 0.93 -12.53 -10.00
C GLY A 102 0.69 -12.35 -8.49
N LEU A 103 0.82 -11.13 -7.95
CA LEU A 103 0.59 -10.85 -6.52
C LEU A 103 -0.90 -10.77 -6.21
N HIS A 104 -1.55 -11.92 -6.22
CA HIS A 104 -3.00 -12.10 -6.28
C HIS A 104 -3.78 -11.55 -5.07
N ARG A 105 -3.11 -11.27 -3.94
CA ARG A 105 -3.72 -10.64 -2.75
C ARG A 105 -3.54 -9.12 -2.67
N ALA A 106 -3.01 -8.48 -3.72
CA ALA A 106 -2.91 -7.04 -3.78
C ALA A 106 -4.30 -6.36 -3.80
N THR A 107 -4.46 -5.34 -2.95
CA THR A 107 -5.68 -4.54 -2.85
C THR A 107 -5.35 -3.09 -2.52
N ASP A 108 -6.36 -2.23 -2.40
CA ASP A 108 -6.21 -0.83 -2.04
C ASP A 108 -7.21 -0.38 -0.97
N VAL A 109 -7.00 0.83 -0.46
CA VAL A 109 -7.89 1.47 0.52
C VAL A 109 -8.87 2.42 -0.17
N ILE A 110 -10.17 2.23 0.10
CA ILE A 110 -11.23 3.13 -0.36
C ILE A 110 -11.02 4.50 0.28
N GLY A 111 -10.87 5.54 -0.56
CA GLY A 111 -10.69 6.93 -0.11
C GLY A 111 -9.29 7.27 0.42
N GLY A 112 -8.35 6.31 0.36
CA GLY A 112 -6.94 6.55 0.66
C GLY A 112 -6.66 7.06 2.08
N TYR A 113 -5.57 7.82 2.22
CA TYR A 113 -5.16 8.46 3.47
C TYR A 113 -6.28 9.30 4.09
N HIS A 114 -7.00 10.08 3.27
CA HIS A 114 -8.08 10.92 3.76
C HIS A 114 -9.18 10.12 4.46
N ALA A 115 -9.51 8.93 3.96
CA ALA A 115 -10.47 8.05 4.63
C ALA A 115 -9.92 7.44 5.92
N LEU A 116 -8.63 7.09 5.99
CA LEU A 116 -8.00 6.64 7.23
C LEU A 116 -8.02 7.72 8.31
N ALA A 117 -7.62 8.94 7.93
CA ALA A 117 -7.62 10.10 8.82
C ALA A 117 -9.05 10.45 9.28
N GLY A 118 -10.00 10.50 8.35
CA GLY A 118 -11.40 10.80 8.64
C GLY A 118 -12.10 9.74 9.50
N ALA A 119 -11.68 8.47 9.39
CA ALA A 119 -12.17 7.38 10.25
C ALA A 119 -11.49 7.33 11.63
N GLY A 120 -10.44 8.12 11.87
CA GLY A 120 -9.72 8.15 13.14
C GLY A 120 -8.84 6.90 13.41
N VAL A 121 -8.58 6.07 12.41
CA VAL A 121 -7.89 4.78 12.58
C VAL A 121 -6.36 4.85 12.54
N LEU A 122 -5.79 6.04 12.25
CA LEU A 122 -4.33 6.22 12.22
C LEU A 122 -3.66 5.91 13.56
N SER A 123 -4.34 6.19 14.68
CA SER A 123 -3.84 5.89 16.03
C SER A 123 -3.77 4.39 16.32
N GLU A 124 -4.70 3.59 15.78
CA GLU A 124 -4.67 2.13 15.90
C GLU A 124 -3.51 1.51 15.13
N LEU A 125 -3.13 2.12 14.01
CA LEU A 125 -1.99 1.68 13.20
C LEU A 125 -0.65 1.92 13.90
N ALA A 126 -0.58 2.84 14.86
CA ALA A 126 0.64 3.11 15.63
C ALA A 126 0.97 2.01 16.66
N GLY A 127 -0.03 1.21 17.07
CA GLY A 127 0.15 0.11 18.05
C GLY A 127 0.45 -1.25 17.43
N ALA A 128 0.34 -1.40 16.11
CA ALA A 128 0.71 -2.62 15.42
C ALA A 128 2.24 -2.72 15.35
N ARG A 129 2.85 -3.72 15.98
CA ARG A 129 4.30 -3.93 15.91
C ARG A 129 4.72 -4.09 14.45
N VAL A 130 5.58 -3.18 13.98
CA VAL A 130 6.46 -3.48 12.84
C VAL A 130 7.55 -4.40 13.39
N ASP A 131 7.70 -5.60 12.85
CA ASP A 131 8.77 -6.49 13.28
C ASP A 131 10.13 -5.78 13.14
N PRO A 132 10.96 -5.73 14.20
CA PRO A 132 12.18 -4.91 14.23
C PRO A 132 13.23 -5.36 13.22
N VAL A 133 13.07 -6.54 12.62
CA VAL A 133 13.93 -7.05 11.54
C VAL A 133 13.93 -6.11 10.32
N PHE A 134 12.91 -5.27 10.13
CA PHE A 134 12.73 -4.51 8.89
C PHE A 134 12.97 -3.01 8.99
N ALA A 135 13.18 -2.46 10.20
CA ALA A 135 13.35 -1.02 10.42
C ALA A 135 14.64 -0.45 9.81
N ASP A 136 15.68 -1.27 9.61
CA ASP A 136 17.03 -0.81 9.21
C ASP A 136 17.26 -0.78 7.68
N SER A 137 16.35 -1.37 6.89
CA SER A 137 16.53 -1.51 5.43
C SER A 137 16.11 -0.28 4.61
N ALA A 138 15.25 0.58 5.17
CA ALA A 138 14.74 1.77 4.48
C ALA A 138 15.78 2.93 4.39
N ALA A 139 16.77 2.95 5.28
CA ALA A 139 17.67 4.11 5.43
C ALA A 139 18.89 4.11 4.50
N ARG A 140 19.20 3.03 3.77
CA ARG A 140 20.53 2.87 3.13
C ARG A 140 20.57 2.73 1.61
N ARG A 141 19.47 2.88 0.87
CA ARG A 141 19.47 2.57 -0.58
C ARG A 141 18.74 3.57 -1.47
N TRP A 142 18.72 4.84 -1.08
CA TRP A 142 18.27 5.95 -1.93
C TRP A 142 19.14 7.21 -1.75
N LEU A 143 20.47 7.00 -1.83
CA LEU A 143 21.38 7.87 -2.56
C LEU A 143 21.83 7.11 -3.81
#